data_AF-A0A497ME84-F1
#
_entry.id   AF-A0A497ME84-F1
#
_cell.length_a   1.000
_cell.length_b   1.000
_cell.length_c   1.000
_cell.angle_alpha   90.00
_cell.angle_beta   90.00
_cell.angle_gamma   90.00
#
_symmetry.space_group_name_H-M   'P 1'
#
loop_
_entity.id
_entity.type
_entity.pdbx_description
1 polymer ?
#
loop_
_entity_poly.entity_id
_entity_poly.type
_entity_poly.pdbx_seq_one_letter_code
_entity_poly.pdbx_strand_id
1 'polypeptide(L)'
;MALNSVVEMVVERFMEILPKVGGAVIAIALGYIFGKLAGRAISALLDRTGIDKAVKDTSVGKALERSNITISSFTGALVRWFIYLVSLLVAADILEITVFSNFLTMLLEYIPYLIVGIFILVLGFMLSDFASNAALNTFKELGLIYSRLLSLIIRVFLYLVVVVMAFSAMRIDVTILYTFANALAWGLAAGLALVIGLAFGLGLKDAVAKNAENILRSLEVTVSKVGERVTMEQLESEIKRLRSELESYKAEKEREEKERKARLEALSKPVENLDEFLEKLIGSTGRVRPAYGGYEIEILNPVEFPWCDVLLTLQNLDFDIWFSKKDDVYKITCKPKT
;
A
#
# COMPACT_ATOMS: atom_id res chain seq x y z
N MET A 1 5.12 -55.91 38.90
CA MET A 1 5.90 -55.37 37.77
C MET A 1 5.25 -54.12 37.19
N ALA A 2 3.99 -54.17 36.73
CA ALA A 2 3.31 -53.01 36.13
C ALA A 2 3.12 -51.78 37.05
N LEU A 3 2.92 -51.98 38.36
CA LEU A 3 2.77 -50.86 39.31
C LEU A 3 4.09 -50.10 39.50
N ASN A 4 5.22 -50.81 39.61
CA ASN A 4 6.53 -50.18 39.79
C ASN A 4 6.94 -49.38 38.55
N SER A 5 6.67 -49.88 37.34
CA SER A 5 6.94 -49.13 36.11
C SER A 5 6.08 -47.87 35.97
N VAL A 6 4.85 -47.89 36.49
CA VAL A 6 3.99 -46.69 36.52
C VAL A 6 4.52 -45.69 37.55
N VAL A 7 4.95 -46.15 38.73
CA VAL A 7 5.55 -45.28 39.76
C VAL A 7 6.85 -44.65 39.27
N GLU A 8 7.74 -45.42 38.64
CA GLU A 8 8.99 -44.92 38.06
C GLU A 8 8.72 -43.86 36.98
N MET A 9 7.77 -44.11 36.06
CA MET A 9 7.37 -43.14 35.03
C MET A 9 6.82 -41.83 35.63
N VAL A 10 6.04 -41.91 36.71
CA VAL A 10 5.51 -40.72 37.39
C VAL A 10 6.65 -39.96 38.07
N VAL A 11 7.55 -40.65 38.77
CA VAL A 11 8.69 -40.04 39.47
C VAL A 11 9.63 -39.35 38.48
N GLU A 12 9.94 -39.98 37.34
CA GLU A 12 10.75 -39.39 36.28
C GLU A 12 10.12 -38.10 35.74
N ARG A 13 8.82 -38.11 35.40
CA ARG A 13 8.12 -36.91 34.95
C ARG A 13 8.11 -35.80 36.01
N PHE A 14 7.97 -36.15 37.29
CA PHE A 14 8.04 -35.17 38.38
C PHE A 14 9.43 -34.55 38.53
N MET A 15 10.49 -35.36 38.38
CA MET A 15 11.87 -34.86 38.42
C MET A 15 12.21 -33.97 37.22
N GLU A 16 11.60 -34.21 36.06
CA GLU A 16 11.75 -33.36 34.86
C GLU A 16 11.01 -32.02 34.98
N ILE A 17 9.85 -31.98 35.63
CA ILE A 17 9.04 -30.76 35.76
C ILE A 17 9.61 -29.79 36.81
N LEU A 18 10.22 -30.30 37.88
CA LEU A 18 10.75 -29.49 38.98
C LEU A 18 11.69 -28.34 38.52
N PRO A 19 12.74 -28.60 37.70
CA PRO A 19 13.61 -27.53 37.22
C PRO A 19 12.89 -26.56 36.26
N LYS A 20 11.94 -27.04 35.45
CA LYS A 20 11.14 -26.21 34.53
C LYS A 20 10.27 -25.20 35.31
N VAL A 21 9.61 -25.66 36.37
CA VAL A 21 8.82 -24.78 37.25
C VAL A 21 9.72 -23.73 37.91
N GLY A 22 10.91 -24.12 38.38
CA GLY A 22 11.90 -23.17 38.90
C GLY A 22 12.28 -22.10 37.88
N GLY A 23 12.60 -22.49 36.65
CA GLY A 23 12.92 -21.57 35.56
C GLY A 23 11.77 -20.61 35.23
N ALA A 24 10.54 -21.11 35.18
CA ALA A 24 9.33 -20.32 34.92
C ALA A 24 9.08 -19.27 36.02
N VAL A 25 9.26 -19.64 37.30
CA VAL A 25 9.14 -18.71 38.43
C VAL A 25 10.20 -17.61 38.35
N ILE A 26 11.45 -17.96 38.02
CA ILE A 26 12.53 -16.98 37.84
C ILE A 26 12.20 -16.01 36.69
N ALA A 27 11.71 -16.53 35.56
CA ALA A 27 11.32 -15.70 34.42
C ALA A 27 10.22 -14.68 34.79
N ILE A 28 9.18 -15.11 35.50
CA ILE A 28 8.10 -14.24 35.99
C ILE A 28 8.64 -13.20 36.99
N ALA A 29 9.51 -13.61 37.91
CA ALA A 29 10.11 -12.70 38.89
C ALA A 29 10.94 -11.60 38.21
N LEU A 30 11.76 -11.97 37.23
CA LEU A 30 12.52 -11.02 36.43
C LEU A 30 11.60 -10.09 35.64
N GLY A 31 10.57 -10.64 34.99
CA GLY A 31 9.54 -9.86 34.29
C GLY A 31 8.85 -8.84 35.18
N TYR A 32 8.50 -9.23 36.42
CA TYR A 32 7.90 -8.33 37.39
C TYR A 32 8.79 -7.12 37.70
N ILE A 33 10.09 -7.37 37.93
CA ILE A 33 11.10 -6.35 38.26
C ILE A 33 11.33 -5.43 37.06
N PHE A 34 11.66 -6.00 35.89
CA PHE A 34 11.92 -5.22 34.67
C PHE A 34 10.69 -4.43 34.22
N GLY A 35 9.50 -5.03 34.29
CA GLY A 35 8.25 -4.35 33.91
C GLY A 35 7.96 -3.13 34.80
N LYS A 36 8.21 -3.24 36.11
CA LYS A 36 8.04 -2.12 37.04
C LYS A 36 9.06 -1.01 36.79
N LEU A 37 10.30 -1.36 36.47
CA LEU A 37 11.37 -0.40 36.18
C LEU A 37 11.12 0.33 34.85
N ALA A 38 10.89 -0.43 33.77
CA ALA A 38 10.67 0.12 32.43
C ALA A 38 9.38 0.96 32.36
N GLY A 39 8.28 0.48 32.95
CA GLY A 39 7.02 1.24 32.97
C GLY A 39 7.15 2.60 33.67
N ARG A 40 7.90 2.66 34.77
CA ARG A 40 8.21 3.93 35.45
C ARG A 40 9.11 4.83 34.60
N ALA A 41 10.15 4.27 33.99
CA ALA A 41 11.07 5.02 33.15
C ALA A 41 10.32 5.67 31.97
N ILE A 42 9.47 4.91 31.28
CA ILE A 42 8.71 5.40 30.12
C ILE A 42 7.66 6.42 30.54
N SER A 43 6.91 6.18 31.63
CA SER A 43 5.98 7.18 32.16
C SER A 43 6.70 8.50 32.43
N ALA A 44 7.84 8.45 33.15
CA ALA A 44 8.60 9.64 33.49
C ALA A 44 9.20 10.36 32.27
N LEU A 45 9.56 9.63 31.20
CA LEU A 45 10.01 10.21 29.95
C LEU A 45 8.86 10.93 29.23
N LEU A 46 7.69 10.30 29.13
CA LEU A 46 6.52 10.89 28.47
C LEU A 46 5.98 12.10 29.24
N ASP A 47 5.95 12.05 30.56
CA ASP A 47 5.59 13.19 31.42
C ASP A 47 6.44 14.43 31.08
N ARG A 48 7.74 14.23 30.81
CA ARG A 48 8.67 15.32 30.45
C ARG A 48 8.42 15.90 29.07
N THR A 49 7.90 15.12 28.13
CA THR A 49 7.62 15.60 26.76
C THR A 49 6.40 16.53 26.67
N GLY A 50 5.54 16.55 27.69
CA GLY A 50 4.36 17.41 27.71
C GLY A 50 3.21 16.93 26.82
N ILE A 51 3.24 15.68 26.36
CA ILE A 51 2.14 15.06 25.59
C ILE A 51 0.80 15.20 26.32
N ASP A 52 0.79 15.04 27.64
CA ASP A 52 -0.43 15.18 28.44
C ASP A 52 -1.06 16.57 28.30
N LYS A 53 -0.26 17.63 28.14
CA LYS A 53 -0.75 19.00 27.93
C LYS A 53 -1.31 19.17 26.52
N ALA A 54 -0.66 18.59 25.51
CA ALA A 54 -1.08 18.69 24.11
C ALA A 54 -2.44 18.04 23.86
N VAL A 55 -2.77 16.97 24.60
CA VAL A 55 -4.03 16.24 24.43
C VAL A 55 -5.12 16.73 25.40
N LYS A 56 -4.77 17.52 26.42
CA LYS A 56 -5.70 17.99 27.46
C LYS A 56 -6.99 18.62 26.93
N ASP A 57 -6.87 19.48 25.91
CA ASP A 57 -8.02 20.21 25.37
C ASP A 57 -8.89 19.38 24.41
N THR A 58 -8.41 18.21 23.99
CA THR A 58 -9.18 17.29 23.16
C THR A 58 -10.25 16.56 23.96
N SER A 59 -11.26 16.04 23.26
CA SER A 59 -12.32 15.23 23.87
C SER A 59 -11.76 14.00 24.62
N VAL A 60 -10.65 13.42 24.16
CA VAL A 60 -9.98 12.28 24.81
C VAL A 60 -9.25 12.72 26.07
N GLY A 61 -8.52 13.84 26.04
CA GLY A 61 -7.85 14.39 27.23
C GLY A 61 -8.84 14.69 28.35
N LYS A 62 -9.99 15.30 28.02
CA LYS A 62 -11.08 15.56 28.98
C LYS A 62 -11.70 14.27 29.54
N ALA A 63 -11.79 13.20 28.74
CA ALA A 63 -12.27 11.91 29.21
C ALA A 63 -11.27 11.22 30.16
N LEU A 64 -9.97 11.32 29.86
CA LEU A 64 -8.89 10.81 30.70
C LEU A 64 -8.72 11.58 32.02
N GLU A 65 -8.88 12.91 31.99
CA GLU A 65 -8.81 13.76 33.18
C GLU A 65 -9.94 13.42 34.17
N ARG A 66 -11.14 13.04 33.67
CA ARG A 66 -12.26 12.56 34.50
C ARG A 66 -11.96 11.24 35.22
N SER A 67 -11.10 10.39 34.66
CA SER A 67 -10.69 9.13 35.30
C SER A 67 -9.40 9.27 36.12
N ASN A 68 -8.84 10.48 36.23
CA ASN A 68 -7.57 10.77 36.89
C ASN A 68 -6.39 9.95 36.30
N ILE A 69 -6.43 9.69 34.99
CA ILE A 69 -5.41 8.95 34.24
C ILE A 69 -4.77 9.90 33.21
N THR A 70 -3.44 9.90 33.14
CA THR A 70 -2.68 10.64 32.12
C THR A 70 -2.26 9.72 30.98
N ILE A 71 -1.90 10.27 29.82
CA ILE A 71 -1.43 9.46 28.69
C ILE A 71 -0.09 8.82 29.03
N SER A 72 0.79 9.58 29.68
CA SER A 72 2.07 9.09 30.19
C SER A 72 1.93 7.88 31.12
N SER A 73 1.03 7.95 32.10
CA SER A 73 0.79 6.88 33.06
C SER A 73 0.10 5.67 32.42
N PHE A 74 -0.82 5.91 31.48
CA PHE A 74 -1.44 4.85 30.70
C PHE A 74 -0.41 4.12 29.83
N THR A 75 0.47 4.84 29.13
CA THR A 75 1.53 4.23 28.32
C THR A 75 2.55 3.48 29.18
N GLY A 76 2.95 4.05 30.33
CA GLY A 76 3.81 3.35 31.29
C GLY A 76 3.18 2.07 31.83
N ALA A 77 1.88 2.08 32.11
CA ALA A 77 1.12 0.89 32.49
C ALA A 77 1.05 -0.15 31.36
N LEU A 78 0.86 0.29 30.12
CA LEU A 78 0.81 -0.57 28.94
C LEU A 78 2.15 -1.28 28.71
N VAL A 79 3.28 -0.58 28.82
CA VAL A 79 4.61 -1.20 28.69
C VAL A 79 4.90 -2.17 29.85
N ARG A 80 4.48 -1.83 31.07
CA ARG A 80 4.58 -2.74 32.21
C ARG A 80 3.83 -4.04 31.95
N TRP A 81 2.59 -3.95 31.46
CA TRP A 81 1.78 -5.11 31.07
C TRP A 81 2.41 -5.90 29.93
N PHE A 82 2.97 -5.24 28.92
CA PHE A 82 3.69 -5.90 27.82
C PHE A 82 4.83 -6.77 28.34
N ILE A 83 5.68 -6.23 29.22
CA ILE A 83 6.80 -6.97 29.80
C ILE A 83 6.31 -8.15 30.65
N TYR A 84 5.20 -8.00 31.37
CA TYR A 84 4.59 -9.10 32.11
C TYR A 84 4.13 -10.21 31.17
N LEU A 85 3.52 -9.86 30.05
CA LEU A 85 3.05 -10.80 29.04
C LEU A 85 4.22 -11.53 28.37
N VAL A 86 5.32 -10.83 28.06
CA VAL A 86 6.57 -11.44 27.57
C VAL A 86 7.15 -12.41 28.60
N SER A 87 7.20 -12.03 29.88
CA SER A 87 7.69 -12.95 30.92
C SER A 87 6.82 -14.18 31.11
N LEU A 88 5.51 -14.02 30.91
CA LEU A 88 4.55 -15.13 30.93
C LEU A 88 4.73 -16.04 29.72
N LEU A 89 5.04 -15.49 28.54
CA LEU A 89 5.39 -16.28 27.36
C LEU A 89 6.65 -17.12 27.62
N VAL A 90 7.71 -16.50 28.11
CA VAL A 90 8.97 -17.21 28.44
C VAL A 90 8.71 -18.31 29.47
N ALA A 91 7.90 -18.03 30.50
CA ALA A 91 7.51 -19.04 31.48
C ALA A 91 6.70 -20.19 30.85
N ALA A 92 5.76 -19.88 29.94
CA ALA A 92 4.97 -20.88 29.22
C ALA A 92 5.84 -21.75 28.30
N ASP A 93 6.85 -21.17 27.65
CA ASP A 93 7.82 -21.89 26.82
C ASP A 93 8.73 -22.81 27.65
N ILE A 94 9.21 -22.34 28.81
CA ILE A 94 10.00 -23.17 29.74
C ILE A 94 9.18 -24.35 30.27
N LEU A 95 7.88 -24.13 30.53
CA LEU A 95 6.94 -25.18 30.94
C LEU A 95 6.47 -26.06 29.76
N GLU A 96 6.88 -25.74 28.52
CA GLU A 96 6.52 -26.45 27.28
C GLU A 96 5.00 -26.51 27.03
N ILE A 97 4.24 -25.50 27.46
CA ILE A 97 2.80 -25.41 27.23
C ILE A 97 2.53 -24.73 25.88
N THR A 98 2.74 -25.46 24.79
CA THR A 98 2.72 -24.91 23.41
C THR A 98 1.42 -24.17 23.07
N VAL A 99 0.26 -24.65 23.51
CA VAL A 99 -1.03 -23.98 23.23
C VAL A 99 -1.07 -22.60 23.89
N PHE A 100 -0.57 -22.50 25.12
CA PHE A 100 -0.58 -21.25 25.87
C PHE A 100 0.50 -20.29 25.38
N SER A 101 1.70 -20.78 25.06
CA SER A 101 2.75 -19.92 24.47
C SER A 101 2.33 -19.39 23.09
N ASN A 102 1.75 -20.21 22.22
CA ASN A 102 1.22 -19.76 20.93
C ASN A 102 0.16 -18.66 21.09
N PHE A 103 -0.74 -18.81 22.06
CA PHE A 103 -1.74 -17.79 22.36
C PHE A 103 -1.09 -16.47 22.83
N LEU A 104 -0.10 -16.54 23.73
CA LEU A 104 0.63 -15.36 24.20
C LEU A 104 1.43 -14.70 23.08
N THR A 105 2.05 -15.48 22.18
CA THR A 105 2.73 -14.96 20.98
C THR A 105 1.77 -14.20 20.08
N MET A 106 0.59 -14.76 19.80
CA MET A 106 -0.45 -14.05 19.02
C MET A 106 -0.86 -12.73 19.69
N LEU A 107 -1.01 -12.72 21.02
CA LEU A 107 -1.31 -11.49 21.76
C LEU A 107 -0.17 -10.45 21.66
N LEU A 108 1.09 -10.89 21.79
CA LEU A 108 2.25 -9.99 21.67
C LEU A 108 2.39 -9.42 20.26
N GLU A 109 2.13 -10.21 19.23
CA GLU A 109 2.13 -9.77 17.83
C GLU A 109 1.00 -8.77 17.54
N TYR A 110 -0.11 -8.83 18.27
CA TYR A 110 -1.22 -7.88 18.13
C TYR A 110 -0.92 -6.50 18.74
N ILE A 111 -0.10 -6.42 19.78
CA ILE A 111 0.18 -5.18 20.53
C ILE A 111 0.75 -4.05 19.65
N PRO A 112 1.71 -4.27 18.73
CA PRO A 112 2.16 -3.24 17.81
C PRO A 112 1.04 -2.60 16.99
N TYR A 113 0.10 -3.40 16.46
CA TYR A 113 -1.05 -2.88 15.70
C TYR A 113 -1.98 -2.05 16.59
N LEU A 114 -2.19 -2.51 17.83
CA LEU A 114 -2.96 -1.77 18.84
C LEU A 114 -2.33 -0.40 19.12
N ILE A 115 -1.00 -0.36 19.32
CA ILE A 115 -0.26 0.90 19.54
C ILE A 115 -0.43 1.84 18.35
N VAL A 116 -0.21 1.38 17.12
CA VAL A 116 -0.40 2.19 15.90
C VAL A 116 -1.80 2.77 15.82
N GLY A 117 -2.83 1.96 16.12
CA GLY A 117 -4.22 2.44 16.16
C GLY A 117 -4.46 3.51 17.22
N ILE A 118 -3.90 3.36 18.44
CA ILE A 118 -4.00 4.39 19.49
C ILE A 118 -3.34 5.69 19.03
N PHE A 119 -2.15 5.60 18.40
CA PHE A 119 -1.48 6.77 17.84
C PHE A 119 -2.34 7.49 16.80
N ILE A 120 -3.01 6.75 15.90
CA ILE A 120 -3.94 7.31 14.91
C ILE A 120 -5.11 7.99 15.59
N LEU A 121 -5.68 7.43 16.67
CA LEU A 121 -6.75 8.10 17.42
C LEU A 121 -6.29 9.42 18.02
N VAL A 122 -5.14 9.43 18.72
CA VAL A 122 -4.63 10.62 19.39
C VAL A 122 -4.34 11.72 18.36
N LEU A 123 -3.52 11.42 17.35
CA LEU A 123 -3.16 12.40 16.32
C LEU A 123 -4.36 12.80 15.47
N GLY A 124 -5.20 11.85 15.08
CA GLY A 124 -6.37 12.08 14.25
C GLY A 124 -7.39 12.97 14.92
N PHE A 125 -7.66 12.78 16.22
CA PHE A 125 -8.56 13.67 16.96
C PHE A 125 -7.99 15.07 17.15
N MET A 126 -6.68 15.19 17.43
CA MET A 126 -6.02 16.50 17.47
C MET A 126 -6.15 17.25 16.13
N LEU A 127 -5.87 16.57 15.01
CA LEU A 127 -6.03 17.14 13.67
C LEU A 127 -7.48 17.50 13.36
N SER A 128 -8.44 16.65 13.77
CA SER A 128 -9.86 16.87 13.55
C SER A 128 -10.39 18.09 14.32
N ASP A 129 -9.94 18.28 15.56
CA ASP A 129 -10.27 19.46 16.35
C ASP A 129 -9.68 20.73 15.74
N PHE A 130 -8.42 20.67 15.30
CA PHE A 130 -7.78 21.79 14.60
C PHE A 130 -8.54 22.16 13.31
N ALA A 131 -8.85 21.18 12.46
CA ALA A 131 -9.57 21.39 11.22
C ALA A 131 -11.00 21.92 11.44
N SER A 132 -11.73 21.38 12.43
CA SER A 132 -13.07 21.85 12.79
C SER A 132 -13.06 23.30 13.29
N ASN A 133 -12.07 23.66 14.12
CA ASN A 133 -11.94 25.02 14.64
C ASN A 133 -11.53 26.01 13.53
N ALA A 134 -10.63 25.62 12.62
CA ALA A 134 -10.28 26.43 11.45
C ALA A 134 -11.52 26.68 10.58
N ALA A 135 -12.29 25.63 10.26
CA ALA A 135 -13.52 25.75 9.50
C ALA A 135 -14.56 26.65 10.20
N LEU A 136 -14.70 26.54 11.53
CA LEU A 136 -15.60 27.41 12.30
C LEU A 136 -15.24 28.88 12.15
N ASN A 137 -13.95 29.22 12.21
CA ASN A 137 -13.50 30.61 12.09
C ASN A 137 -13.79 31.15 10.68
N THR A 138 -13.49 30.38 9.64
CA THR A 138 -13.82 30.74 8.26
C THR A 138 -15.33 30.93 8.06
N PHE A 139 -16.17 30.05 8.60
CA PHE A 139 -17.62 30.19 8.46
C PHE A 139 -18.19 31.41 9.21
N LYS A 140 -17.58 31.80 10.33
CA LYS A 140 -17.96 33.03 11.04
C LYS A 140 -17.58 34.28 10.23
N GLU A 141 -16.40 34.29 9.62
CA GLU A 141 -15.96 35.39 8.75
C GLU A 141 -16.88 35.55 7.52
N LEU A 142 -17.36 34.45 6.96
CA LEU A 142 -18.33 34.45 5.85
C LEU A 142 -19.76 34.84 6.26
N GLY A 143 -20.02 35.16 7.53
CA GLY A 143 -21.34 35.55 8.01
C GLY A 143 -22.38 34.43 8.00
N LEU A 144 -21.95 33.16 7.97
CA LEU A 144 -22.89 32.02 7.97
C LEU A 144 -23.57 31.91 9.34
N ILE A 145 -24.89 32.09 9.35
CA ILE A 145 -25.77 32.05 10.54
C ILE A 145 -25.62 30.71 11.30
N TYR A 146 -25.35 29.62 10.57
CA TYR A 146 -25.20 28.26 11.10
C TYR A 146 -23.75 27.77 11.24
N SER A 147 -22.77 28.68 11.31
CA SER A 147 -21.33 28.38 11.41
C SER A 147 -20.99 27.33 12.48
N ARG A 148 -21.63 27.41 13.66
CA ARG A 148 -21.44 26.43 14.75
C ARG A 148 -21.93 25.04 14.37
N LEU A 149 -23.11 24.92 13.75
CA LEU A 149 -23.67 23.63 13.35
C LEU A 149 -22.84 22.97 12.24
N LEU A 150 -22.40 23.75 11.24
CA LEU A 150 -21.53 23.25 10.17
C LEU A 150 -20.20 22.72 10.72
N SER A 151 -19.55 23.47 11.62
CA SER A 151 -18.29 23.03 12.22
C SER A 151 -18.43 21.75 13.05
N LEU A 152 -19.61 21.54 13.67
CA LEU A 152 -19.91 20.36 14.45
C LEU A 152 -20.11 19.14 13.54
N ILE A 153 -20.79 19.31 12.41
CA ILE A 153 -20.93 18.26 11.38
C ILE A 153 -19.56 17.83 10.87
N ILE A 154 -18.69 18.79 10.53
CA ILE A 154 -17.30 18.51 10.10
C ILE A 154 -16.55 17.74 11.19
N ARG A 155 -16.66 18.17 12.45
CA ARG A 155 -15.98 17.50 13.58
C ARG A 155 -16.41 16.05 13.71
N VAL A 156 -17.72 15.81 13.74
CA VAL A 156 -18.29 14.46 13.87
C VAL A 156 -17.88 13.58 12.69
N PHE A 157 -17.89 14.13 11.48
CA PHE A 157 -17.43 13.42 10.29
C PHE A 157 -15.96 13.03 10.38
N LEU A 158 -15.07 13.96 10.69
CA LEU A 158 -13.63 13.68 10.81
C LEU A 158 -13.34 12.67 11.92
N TYR A 159 -14.02 12.77 13.06
CA TYR A 159 -13.91 11.78 14.13
C TYR A 159 -14.33 10.38 13.68
N LEU A 160 -15.42 10.26 12.93
CA LEU A 160 -15.87 8.97 12.39
C LEU A 160 -14.80 8.37 11.48
N VAL A 161 -14.22 9.15 10.57
CA VAL A 161 -13.13 8.69 9.68
C VAL A 161 -11.92 8.23 10.52
N VAL A 162 -11.51 9.01 11.52
CA VAL A 162 -10.38 8.68 12.40
C VAL A 162 -10.62 7.38 13.17
N VAL A 163 -11.82 7.17 13.71
CA VAL A 163 -12.18 5.95 14.44
C VAL A 163 -12.13 4.73 13.52
N VAL A 164 -12.70 4.83 12.32
CA VAL A 164 -12.67 3.73 11.33
C VAL A 164 -11.24 3.42 10.91
N MET A 165 -10.42 4.44 10.62
CA MET A 165 -9.01 4.27 10.28
C MET A 165 -8.22 3.63 11.42
N ALA A 166 -8.44 4.07 12.65
CA ALA A 166 -7.77 3.50 13.81
C ALA A 166 -8.12 2.02 14.00
N PHE A 167 -9.41 1.65 13.93
CA PHE A 167 -9.81 0.26 14.05
C PHE A 167 -9.27 -0.61 12.91
N SER A 168 -9.23 -0.08 11.69
CA SER A 168 -8.59 -0.74 10.55
C SER A 168 -7.10 -0.97 10.81
N ALA A 169 -6.39 0.01 11.37
CA ALA A 169 -4.97 -0.11 11.71
C ALA A 169 -4.72 -1.10 12.85
N MET A 170 -5.66 -1.22 13.79
CA MET A 170 -5.66 -2.25 14.83
C MET A 170 -5.98 -3.66 14.29
N ARG A 171 -6.23 -3.83 12.98
CA ARG A 171 -6.69 -5.09 12.38
C ARG A 171 -8.01 -5.62 12.97
N ILE A 172 -8.85 -4.73 13.48
CA ILE A 172 -10.22 -5.05 13.87
C ILE A 172 -11.05 -5.12 12.58
N ASP A 173 -11.95 -6.10 12.49
CA ASP A 173 -12.87 -6.19 11.36
C ASP A 173 -13.82 -4.98 11.35
N VAL A 174 -13.54 -4.05 10.44
CA VAL A 174 -14.28 -2.81 10.23
C VAL A 174 -15.29 -2.91 9.08
N THR A 175 -15.52 -4.11 8.53
CA THR A 175 -16.45 -4.32 7.40
C THR A 175 -17.84 -3.77 7.69
N ILE A 176 -18.35 -4.00 8.90
CA ILE A 176 -19.64 -3.48 9.35
C ILE A 176 -19.60 -1.94 9.39
N LEU A 177 -18.56 -1.36 9.98
CA LEU A 177 -18.39 0.09 10.05
C LEU A 177 -18.31 0.73 8.65
N TYR A 178 -17.55 0.13 7.71
CA TYR A 178 -17.47 0.59 6.33
C TYR A 178 -18.82 0.51 5.62
N THR A 179 -19.58 -0.57 5.83
CA THR A 179 -20.90 -0.75 5.22
C THR A 179 -21.86 0.37 5.67
N PHE A 180 -21.92 0.64 6.98
CA PHE A 180 -22.72 1.73 7.52
C PHE A 180 -22.21 3.11 7.07
N ALA A 181 -20.89 3.35 7.11
CA ALA A 181 -20.30 4.61 6.67
C ALA A 181 -20.58 4.89 5.19
N ASN A 182 -20.47 3.88 4.32
CA ASN A 182 -20.79 4.00 2.90
C ASN A 182 -22.28 4.26 2.68
N ALA A 183 -23.16 3.55 3.39
CA ALA A 183 -24.60 3.79 3.30
C ALA A 183 -24.96 5.24 3.69
N LEU A 184 -24.38 5.75 4.78
CA LEU A 184 -24.53 7.14 5.20
C LEU A 184 -23.94 8.12 4.18
N ALA A 185 -22.75 7.83 3.64
CA ALA A 185 -22.09 8.67 2.65
C ALA A 185 -22.92 8.79 1.37
N TRP A 186 -23.39 7.68 0.82
CA TRP A 186 -24.27 7.68 -0.35
C TRP A 186 -25.63 8.33 -0.05
N GLY A 187 -26.19 8.12 1.15
CA GLY A 187 -27.42 8.78 1.57
C GLY A 187 -27.28 10.30 1.64
N LEU A 188 -26.20 10.80 2.25
CA LEU A 188 -25.90 12.24 2.30
C LEU A 188 -25.58 12.80 0.92
N ALA A 189 -24.81 12.08 0.10
CA ALA A 189 -24.46 12.49 -1.25
C ALA A 189 -25.71 12.59 -2.14
N ALA A 190 -26.61 11.61 -2.08
CA ALA A 190 -27.88 11.63 -2.79
C ALA A 190 -28.77 12.78 -2.31
N GLY A 191 -28.87 12.98 -0.98
CA GLY A 191 -29.63 14.10 -0.41
C GLY A 191 -29.12 15.46 -0.86
N LEU A 192 -27.80 15.68 -0.81
CA LEU A 192 -27.17 16.92 -1.28
C LEU A 192 -27.33 17.10 -2.78
N ALA A 193 -27.14 16.04 -3.57
CA ALA A 193 -27.36 16.08 -5.02
C ALA A 193 -28.81 16.47 -5.35
N LEU A 194 -29.79 15.98 -4.60
CA LEU A 194 -31.20 16.38 -4.75
C LEU A 194 -31.42 17.84 -4.37
N VAL A 195 -30.90 18.29 -3.22
CA VAL A 195 -31.06 19.70 -2.78
C VAL A 195 -30.45 20.65 -3.80
N ILE A 196 -29.21 20.39 -4.23
CA ILE A 196 -28.49 21.19 -5.21
C ILE A 196 -29.21 21.12 -6.56
N GLY A 197 -29.55 19.92 -7.02
CA GLY A 197 -30.25 19.71 -8.30
C GLY A 197 -31.60 20.41 -8.36
N LEU A 198 -32.39 20.38 -7.28
CA LEU A 198 -33.66 21.10 -7.18
C LEU A 198 -33.46 22.61 -7.10
N ALA A 199 -32.49 23.09 -6.31
CA ALA A 199 -32.20 24.51 -6.19
C ALA A 199 -31.78 25.12 -7.53
N PHE A 200 -30.87 24.46 -8.27
CA PHE A 200 -30.45 24.90 -9.59
C PHE A 200 -31.53 24.68 -10.65
N GLY A 201 -32.20 23.53 -10.64
CA GLY A 201 -33.22 23.20 -11.63
C GLY A 201 -34.42 24.15 -11.57
N LEU A 202 -34.92 24.43 -10.36
CA LEU A 202 -35.99 25.41 -10.18
C LEU A 202 -35.49 26.85 -10.36
N GLY A 203 -34.27 27.17 -9.89
CA GLY A 203 -33.70 28.51 -10.03
C GLY A 203 -33.40 28.91 -11.47
N LEU A 204 -33.05 27.97 -12.35
CA LEU A 204 -32.78 28.23 -13.78
C LEU A 204 -34.02 28.08 -14.67
N LYS A 205 -35.11 27.50 -14.16
CA LYS A 205 -36.34 27.22 -14.92
C LYS A 205 -36.82 28.46 -15.69
N ASP A 206 -36.93 29.59 -15.00
CA ASP A 206 -37.49 30.82 -15.60
C ASP A 206 -36.52 31.46 -16.60
N ALA A 207 -35.21 31.39 -16.33
CA ALA A 207 -34.18 31.89 -17.23
C ALA A 207 -34.13 31.10 -18.55
N VAL A 208 -34.23 29.77 -18.44
CA VAL A 208 -34.27 28.87 -19.60
C VAL A 208 -35.59 29.06 -20.36
N ALA A 209 -36.72 29.12 -19.68
CA ALA A 209 -38.02 29.33 -20.32
C ALA A 209 -38.07 30.64 -21.12
N LYS A 210 -37.48 31.72 -20.60
CA LYS A 210 -37.44 33.04 -21.26
C LYS A 210 -36.50 33.10 -22.47
N ASN A 211 -35.38 32.35 -22.43
CA ASN A 211 -34.39 32.33 -23.50
C ASN A 211 -34.51 31.13 -24.45
N ALA A 212 -35.46 30.22 -24.21
CA ALA A 212 -35.62 28.99 -25.00
C ALA A 212 -35.74 29.25 -26.50
N GLU A 213 -36.51 30.26 -26.90
CA GLU A 213 -36.70 30.60 -28.32
C GLU A 213 -35.41 31.12 -28.99
N ASN A 214 -34.60 31.88 -28.26
CA ASN A 214 -33.30 32.38 -28.75
C ASN A 214 -32.25 31.26 -28.80
N ILE A 215 -32.25 30.36 -27.83
CA ILE A 215 -31.38 29.18 -27.80
C ILE A 215 -31.73 28.27 -28.97
N LEU A 216 -33.01 27.97 -29.18
CA LEU A 216 -33.50 27.15 -30.30
C LEU A 216 -33.18 27.77 -31.66
N ARG A 217 -33.37 29.09 -31.84
CA ARG A 217 -32.97 29.79 -33.08
C ARG A 217 -31.46 29.73 -33.31
N SER A 218 -30.63 29.88 -32.27
CA SER A 218 -29.17 29.79 -32.41
C SER A 218 -28.72 28.37 -32.78
N LEU A 219 -29.42 27.35 -32.28
CA LEU A 219 -29.20 25.95 -32.64
C LEU A 219 -29.65 25.67 -34.07
N GLU A 220 -30.81 26.15 -34.50
CA GLU A 220 -31.33 26.00 -35.87
C GLU A 220 -30.41 26.69 -36.90
N VAL A 221 -29.95 27.91 -36.62
CA VAL A 221 -28.99 28.63 -37.47
C VAL A 221 -27.63 27.93 -37.50
N THR A 222 -27.16 27.38 -36.38
CA THR A 222 -25.88 26.65 -36.34
C THR A 222 -25.98 25.31 -37.09
N VAL A 223 -27.12 24.60 -36.97
CA VAL A 223 -27.40 23.34 -37.70
C VAL A 223 -27.57 23.58 -39.19
N SER A 224 -28.25 24.66 -39.60
CA SER A 224 -28.39 25.09 -41.00
C SER A 224 -27.04 25.47 -41.63
N LYS A 225 -26.21 26.25 -40.93
CA LYS A 225 -24.92 26.74 -41.45
C LYS A 225 -23.84 25.66 -41.49
N VAL A 226 -23.99 24.60 -40.69
CA VAL A 226 -23.14 23.40 -40.73
C VAL A 226 -23.63 22.41 -41.79
N GLY A 227 -24.95 22.25 -41.97
CA GLY A 227 -25.55 21.43 -43.02
C GLY A 227 -25.26 21.93 -44.45
N GLU A 228 -25.03 23.23 -44.61
CA GLU A 228 -24.67 23.83 -45.92
C GLU A 228 -23.16 23.79 -46.22
N ARG A 229 -22.29 23.63 -45.21
CA ARG A 229 -20.82 23.66 -45.37
C ARG A 229 -20.15 22.28 -45.49
N VAL A 230 -20.85 21.20 -45.19
CA VAL A 230 -20.28 19.85 -45.24
C VAL A 230 -21.14 18.99 -46.15
N THR A 231 -20.78 18.93 -47.44
CA THR A 231 -21.39 18.01 -48.39
C THR A 231 -21.12 16.57 -47.94
N MET A 232 -22.14 15.70 -47.95
CA MET A 232 -21.99 14.27 -47.61
C MET A 232 -20.87 13.59 -48.43
N GLU A 233 -20.65 14.03 -49.66
CA GLU A 233 -19.55 13.57 -50.53
C GLU A 233 -18.16 13.83 -49.93
N GLN A 234 -17.96 14.97 -49.26
CA GLN A 234 -16.67 15.29 -48.63
C GLN A 234 -16.43 14.41 -47.41
N LEU A 235 -17.47 14.17 -46.60
CA LEU A 235 -17.37 13.29 -45.43
C LEU A 235 -17.06 11.84 -45.83
N GLU A 236 -17.72 11.34 -46.88
CA GLU A 236 -17.45 10.01 -47.43
C GLU A 236 -16.04 9.89 -48.01
N SER A 237 -15.54 10.94 -48.68
CA SER A 237 -14.17 10.97 -49.20
C SER A 237 -13.11 10.93 -48.10
N GLU A 238 -13.34 11.63 -46.99
CA GLU A 238 -12.42 11.70 -45.85
C GLU A 238 -12.43 10.38 -45.06
N ILE A 239 -13.61 9.79 -44.86
CA ILE A 239 -13.76 8.45 -44.26
C ILE A 239 -13.04 7.41 -45.13
N LYS A 240 -13.16 7.49 -46.46
CA LYS A 240 -12.46 6.59 -47.37
C LYS A 240 -10.94 6.77 -47.31
N ARG A 241 -10.44 8.01 -47.21
CA ARG A 241 -9.01 8.31 -47.03
C ARG A 241 -8.48 7.76 -45.71
N LEU A 242 -9.14 8.05 -44.59
CA LEU A 242 -8.73 7.58 -43.27
C LEU A 242 -8.77 6.05 -43.16
N ARG A 243 -9.75 5.40 -43.77
CA ARG A 243 -9.80 3.93 -43.82
C ARG A 243 -8.65 3.36 -44.64
N SER A 244 -8.29 4.00 -45.75
CA SER A 244 -7.11 3.61 -46.55
C SER A 244 -5.80 3.78 -45.77
N GLU A 245 -5.63 4.88 -45.05
CA GLU A 245 -4.45 5.12 -44.21
C GLU A 245 -4.36 4.09 -43.07
N LEU A 246 -5.49 3.78 -42.42
CA LEU A 246 -5.52 2.77 -41.35
C LEU A 246 -5.12 1.38 -41.86
N GLU A 247 -5.60 1.00 -43.05
CA GLU A 247 -5.23 -0.27 -43.68
C GLU A 247 -3.74 -0.31 -44.07
N SER A 248 -3.16 0.78 -44.57
CA SER A 248 -1.72 0.83 -44.84
C SER A 248 -0.88 0.73 -43.56
N TYR A 249 -1.29 1.40 -42.48
CA TYR A 249 -0.61 1.31 -41.19
C TYR A 249 -0.69 -0.10 -40.59
N LYS A 250 -1.86 -0.76 -40.68
CA LYS A 250 -2.00 -2.15 -40.22
C LYS A 250 -1.14 -3.11 -41.04
N ALA A 251 -1.13 -2.96 -42.37
CA ALA A 251 -0.32 -3.78 -43.25
C ALA A 251 1.19 -3.59 -42.99
N GLU A 252 1.62 -2.38 -42.69
CA GLU A 252 3.00 -2.09 -42.29
C GLU A 252 3.36 -2.76 -40.96
N LYS A 253 2.48 -2.65 -39.94
CA LYS A 253 2.69 -3.32 -38.64
C LYS A 253 2.73 -4.85 -38.76
N GLU A 254 1.86 -5.44 -39.57
CA GLU A 254 1.89 -6.89 -39.82
C GLU A 254 3.16 -7.34 -40.53
N ARG A 255 3.73 -6.50 -41.42
CA ARG A 255 5.02 -6.77 -42.05
C ARG A 255 6.15 -6.72 -41.03
N GLU A 256 6.20 -5.68 -40.21
CA GLU A 256 7.20 -5.58 -39.12
C GLU A 256 7.14 -6.79 -38.18
N GLU A 257 5.94 -7.24 -37.82
CA GLU A 257 5.76 -8.38 -36.93
C GLU A 257 6.18 -9.70 -37.60
N LYS A 258 5.85 -9.90 -38.88
CA LYS A 258 6.31 -11.06 -39.67
C LYS A 258 7.83 -11.07 -39.82
N GLU A 259 8.44 -9.94 -40.12
CA GLU A 259 9.90 -9.81 -40.24
C GLU A 259 10.59 -10.08 -38.90
N ARG A 260 10.06 -9.54 -37.81
CA ARG A 260 10.58 -9.79 -36.45
C ARG A 260 10.48 -11.27 -36.07
N LYS A 261 9.36 -11.93 -36.41
CA LYS A 261 9.17 -13.36 -36.14
C LYS A 261 10.12 -14.23 -36.98
N ALA A 262 10.29 -13.91 -38.27
CA ALA A 262 11.24 -14.59 -39.14
C ALA A 262 12.70 -14.40 -38.69
N ARG A 263 13.04 -13.21 -38.16
CA ARG A 263 14.35 -12.92 -37.56
C ARG A 263 14.59 -13.79 -36.33
N LEU A 264 13.63 -13.89 -35.41
CA LEU A 264 13.72 -14.74 -34.23
C LEU A 264 13.86 -16.23 -34.60
N GLU A 265 13.15 -16.69 -35.63
CA GLU A 265 13.24 -18.07 -36.11
C GLU A 265 14.60 -18.38 -36.77
N ALA A 266 15.20 -17.40 -37.47
CA ALA A 266 16.56 -17.52 -37.99
C ALA A 266 17.61 -17.63 -36.88
N LEU A 267 17.42 -16.92 -35.75
CA LEU A 267 18.28 -16.99 -34.56
C LEU A 267 18.13 -18.32 -33.78
N SER A 268 17.09 -19.11 -34.06
CA SER A 268 16.84 -20.41 -33.42
C SER A 268 17.52 -21.58 -34.12
N LYS A 269 18.07 -21.38 -35.32
CA LYS A 269 18.77 -22.44 -36.06
C LYS A 269 20.21 -22.60 -35.55
N PRO A 270 20.76 -23.82 -35.53
CA PRO A 270 22.14 -24.05 -35.09
C PRO A 270 23.10 -23.29 -36.01
N VAL A 271 23.94 -22.46 -35.41
CA VAL A 271 24.92 -21.61 -36.09
C VAL A 271 26.21 -22.41 -36.29
N GLU A 272 26.65 -22.59 -37.53
CA GLU A 272 27.84 -23.38 -37.87
C GLU A 272 29.16 -22.73 -37.38
N ASN A 273 29.22 -21.40 -37.32
CA ASN A 273 30.40 -20.66 -36.90
C ASN A 273 30.03 -19.50 -35.95
N LEU A 274 30.14 -19.76 -34.65
CA LEU A 274 29.63 -18.88 -33.60
C LEU A 274 30.38 -17.54 -33.52
N ASP A 275 31.68 -17.52 -33.82
CA ASP A 275 32.53 -16.33 -33.80
C ASP A 275 32.05 -15.25 -34.78
N GLU A 276 31.95 -15.63 -36.06
CA GLU A 276 31.56 -14.73 -37.15
C GLU A 276 30.13 -14.23 -36.99
N PHE A 277 29.26 -15.08 -36.43
CA PHE A 277 27.88 -14.72 -36.16
C PHE A 277 27.75 -13.72 -35.01
N LEU A 278 28.47 -13.92 -33.91
CA LEU A 278 28.47 -12.98 -32.77
C LEU A 278 29.10 -11.64 -33.18
N GLU A 279 30.19 -11.63 -33.95
CA GLU A 279 30.78 -10.38 -34.46
C GLU A 279 29.82 -9.61 -35.38
N LYS A 280 29.13 -10.30 -36.29
CA LYS A 280 28.15 -9.68 -37.19
C LYS A 280 26.92 -9.14 -36.44
N LEU A 281 26.50 -9.84 -35.40
CA LEU A 281 25.30 -9.51 -34.63
C LEU A 281 25.57 -8.37 -33.66
N ILE A 282 26.74 -8.34 -33.01
CA ILE A 282 27.14 -7.30 -32.06
C ILE A 282 27.65 -6.04 -32.78
N GLY A 283 28.29 -6.20 -33.94
CA GLY A 283 28.74 -5.08 -34.77
C GLY A 283 29.62 -4.09 -34.00
N SER A 284 29.33 -2.79 -34.12
CA SER A 284 30.05 -1.72 -33.41
C SER A 284 29.63 -1.53 -31.95
N THR A 285 28.60 -2.24 -31.48
CA THR A 285 27.99 -2.00 -30.15
C THR A 285 28.70 -2.74 -29.02
N GLY A 286 29.60 -3.68 -29.33
CA GLY A 286 30.41 -4.44 -28.39
C GLY A 286 31.62 -5.10 -29.05
N ARG A 287 32.45 -5.80 -28.26
CA ARG A 287 33.61 -6.56 -28.73
C ARG A 287 33.59 -7.97 -28.16
N VAL A 288 33.74 -8.97 -29.01
CA VAL A 288 33.83 -10.39 -28.61
C VAL A 288 35.29 -10.75 -28.40
N ARG A 289 35.62 -11.42 -27.30
CA ARG A 289 36.95 -11.97 -27.03
C ARG A 289 36.83 -13.45 -26.63
N PRO A 290 37.61 -14.36 -27.22
CA PRO A 290 37.63 -15.75 -26.77
C PRO A 290 38.28 -15.88 -25.38
N ALA A 291 37.69 -16.66 -24.48
CA ALA A 291 38.15 -16.84 -23.11
C ALA A 291 37.94 -18.29 -22.62
N TYR A 292 39.02 -19.03 -22.35
CA TYR A 292 39.06 -20.39 -21.77
C TYR A 292 37.78 -21.23 -21.95
N GLY A 293 37.56 -21.70 -23.19
CA GLY A 293 36.44 -22.58 -23.54
C GLY A 293 35.11 -21.87 -23.80
N GLY A 294 35.04 -20.54 -23.74
CA GLY A 294 33.85 -19.73 -24.04
C GLY A 294 34.21 -18.33 -24.54
N TYR A 295 33.31 -17.36 -24.35
CA TYR A 295 33.48 -15.97 -24.82
C TYR A 295 33.30 -14.94 -23.71
N GLU A 296 34.02 -13.83 -23.83
CA GLU A 296 33.80 -12.60 -23.07
C GLU A 296 33.40 -11.49 -24.06
N ILE A 297 32.18 -11.00 -23.93
CA ILE A 297 31.64 -9.91 -24.75
C ILE A 297 31.65 -8.64 -23.93
N GLU A 298 32.41 -7.65 -24.39
CA GLU A 298 32.51 -6.32 -23.80
C GLU A 298 31.48 -5.39 -24.46
N ILE A 299 30.55 -4.82 -23.70
CA ILE A 299 29.48 -3.97 -24.21
C ILE A 299 29.96 -2.52 -24.22
N LEU A 300 30.06 -1.92 -25.41
CA LEU A 300 30.51 -0.54 -25.58
C LEU A 300 29.35 0.46 -25.49
N ASN A 301 28.18 0.12 -26.04
CA ASN A 301 26.98 0.95 -25.99
C ASN A 301 25.75 0.15 -25.51
N PRO A 302 25.36 0.23 -24.22
CA PRO A 302 24.24 -0.54 -23.67
C PRO A 302 22.87 -0.22 -24.29
N VAL A 303 22.68 0.96 -24.91
CA VAL A 303 21.39 1.40 -25.45
C VAL A 303 21.11 0.78 -26.81
N GLU A 304 22.14 0.64 -27.64
CA GLU A 304 22.05 0.10 -29.00
C GLU A 304 22.46 -1.37 -29.08
N PHE A 305 22.98 -1.93 -27.98
CA PHE A 305 23.40 -3.32 -27.93
C PHE A 305 22.21 -4.27 -28.15
N PRO A 306 22.32 -5.26 -29.05
CA PRO A 306 21.23 -6.18 -29.39
C PRO A 306 21.08 -7.28 -28.33
N TRP A 307 20.68 -6.89 -27.11
CA TRP A 307 20.58 -7.76 -25.94
C TRP A 307 19.79 -9.04 -26.19
N CYS A 308 18.59 -8.94 -26.74
CA CYS A 308 17.72 -10.08 -26.96
C CYS A 308 18.33 -11.08 -27.94
N ASP A 309 18.88 -10.58 -29.05
CA ASP A 309 19.43 -11.42 -30.11
C ASP A 309 20.68 -12.18 -29.60
N VAL A 310 21.59 -11.50 -28.88
CA VAL A 310 22.79 -12.12 -28.30
C VAL A 310 22.44 -13.17 -27.26
N LEU A 311 21.51 -12.86 -26.34
CA LEU A 311 21.15 -13.77 -25.26
C LEU A 311 20.42 -15.01 -25.78
N LEU A 312 19.51 -14.84 -26.74
CA LEU A 312 18.80 -15.97 -27.35
C LEU A 312 19.76 -16.89 -28.12
N THR A 313 20.71 -16.34 -28.88
CA THR A 313 21.71 -17.16 -29.58
C THR A 313 22.58 -17.95 -28.60
N LEU A 314 23.09 -17.31 -27.54
CA LEU A 314 23.92 -17.99 -26.54
C LEU A 314 23.13 -19.06 -25.76
N GLN A 315 21.89 -18.78 -25.40
CA GLN A 315 21.03 -19.72 -24.69
C GLN A 315 20.62 -20.92 -25.57
N ASN A 316 20.34 -20.69 -26.86
CA ASN A 316 19.98 -21.75 -27.80
C ASN A 316 21.15 -22.70 -28.12
N LEU A 317 22.39 -22.27 -27.85
CA LEU A 317 23.60 -23.08 -28.00
C LEU A 317 24.07 -23.69 -26.67
N ASP A 318 23.20 -23.70 -25.65
CA ASP A 318 23.47 -24.24 -24.31
C ASP A 318 24.70 -23.62 -23.63
N PHE A 319 24.91 -22.30 -23.78
CA PHE A 319 25.91 -21.58 -22.98
C PHE A 319 25.29 -21.10 -21.66
N ASP A 320 26.01 -21.30 -20.55
CA ASP A 320 25.74 -20.58 -19.31
C ASP A 320 26.26 -19.14 -19.45
N ILE A 321 25.42 -18.17 -19.07
CA ILE A 321 25.65 -16.73 -19.27
C ILE A 321 25.77 -16.03 -17.91
N TRP A 322 26.87 -15.31 -17.71
CA TRP A 322 27.10 -14.47 -16.53
C TRP A 322 27.29 -13.02 -16.94
N PHE A 323 26.65 -12.12 -16.19
CA PHE A 323 26.83 -10.68 -16.33
C PHE A 323 27.78 -10.18 -15.25
N SER A 324 28.78 -9.39 -15.63
CA SER A 324 29.67 -8.73 -14.69
C SER A 324 29.89 -7.28 -15.09
N LYS A 325 30.21 -6.44 -14.09
CA LYS A 325 30.60 -5.05 -14.30
C LYS A 325 31.98 -4.86 -13.71
N LYS A 326 32.95 -4.49 -14.55
CA LYS A 326 34.34 -4.26 -14.14
C LYS A 326 34.83 -2.95 -14.77
N ASP A 327 35.38 -2.06 -13.96
CA ASP A 327 35.92 -0.76 -14.40
C ASP A 327 34.93 0.06 -15.26
N ASP A 328 33.66 0.07 -14.84
CA ASP A 328 32.52 0.75 -15.47
C ASP A 328 32.06 0.23 -16.85
N VAL A 329 32.62 -0.89 -17.30
CA VAL A 329 32.22 -1.58 -18.54
C VAL A 329 31.40 -2.84 -18.21
N TYR A 330 30.29 -3.02 -18.93
CA TYR A 330 29.44 -4.22 -18.82
C TYR A 330 30.04 -5.35 -19.66
N LYS A 331 30.15 -6.53 -19.05
CA LYS A 331 30.69 -7.72 -19.69
C LYS A 331 29.73 -8.90 -19.58
N ILE A 332 29.56 -9.62 -20.68
CA ILE A 332 28.87 -10.91 -20.72
C ILE A 332 29.95 -11.99 -20.86
N THR A 333 30.08 -12.84 -19.86
CA THR A 333 30.92 -14.04 -19.96
C THR A 333 30.00 -15.21 -20.24
N CYS A 334 30.29 -16.00 -21.27
CA CYS A 334 29.54 -17.21 -21.57
C CYS A 334 30.46 -18.42 -21.70
N LYS A 335 30.03 -19.57 -21.19
CA LYS A 335 30.74 -20.85 -21.34
C LYS A 335 29.76 -21.95 -21.74
N PRO A 336 30.17 -22.91 -22.59
CA PRO A 336 29.33 -24.03 -22.96
C PRO A 336 29.05 -24.87 -21.72
N LYS A 337 27.79 -25.24 -21.56
CA LYS A 337 27.33 -26.15 -20.51
C LYS A 337 27.87 -27.54 -20.83
N THR A 338 28.74 -28.06 -19.97
CA THR A 338 29.41 -29.36 -20.17
C THR A 338 28.48 -30.52 -19.85
#